data_AF-A0A7C4YPE5-F1
#
_entry.id   AF-A0A7C4YPE5-F1
#
_cell.length_a   1.000
_cell.length_b   1.000
_cell.length_c   1.000
_cell.angle_alpha   90.00
_cell.angle_beta   90.00
_cell.angle_gamma   90.00
#
_symmetry.space_group_name_H-M   'P 1'
#
loop_
_entity.id
_entity.type
_entity.pdbx_description
1 polymer ?
#
loop_
_entity_poly.entity_id
_entity_poly.type
_entity_poly.pdbx_seq_one_letter_code
_entity_poly.pdbx_strand_id
1 'polypeptide(L)'
;MYKRRTGILLALLPAIAVLTMPLLLHSKDPAAEHQTYSGKVISLASAAEAQGAALDKDAAAHWLALETKDGKLYPLFKDAGARMFFKDKKMLDRPVQLTGRMLKGSQILQVFSVRTVIENKLHEPYYWCDVCKIKRFEPNACDCCGDPLEFREEPISK
;
A
#
# COMPACT_ATOMS: atom_id res chain seq x y z
N MET A 1 56.83 -31.17 -26.30
CA MET A 1 56.84 -32.62 -26.65
C MET A 1 55.76 -33.34 -25.85
N TYR A 2 55.05 -34.23 -26.53
CA TYR A 2 53.74 -34.78 -26.20
C TYR A 2 53.86 -36.25 -25.75
N LYS A 3 53.19 -36.66 -24.67
CA LYS A 3 52.87 -38.06 -24.28
C LYS A 3 51.85 -37.99 -23.13
N ARG A 4 50.53 -38.16 -23.29
CA ARG A 4 49.67 -39.27 -23.77
C ARG A 4 49.74 -40.54 -22.91
N ARG A 5 48.53 -40.98 -22.48
CA ARG A 5 48.04 -42.35 -22.13
C ARG A 5 47.96 -42.70 -20.64
N THR A 6 46.76 -42.67 -20.03
CA THR A 6 45.62 -43.65 -19.98
C THR A 6 45.75 -44.68 -18.85
N GLY A 7 44.74 -44.75 -17.99
CA GLY A 7 44.47 -45.85 -17.06
C GLY A 7 43.07 -45.71 -16.44
N ILE A 8 42.20 -46.69 -16.70
CA ILE A 8 40.78 -46.81 -16.33
C ILE A 8 40.65 -47.73 -15.09
N LEU A 9 39.49 -47.67 -14.42
CA LEU A 9 38.78 -48.66 -13.56
C LEU A 9 38.62 -48.26 -12.07
N LEU A 10 37.40 -47.93 -11.64
CA LEU A 10 36.40 -48.80 -10.96
C LEU A 10 36.91 -49.29 -9.59
N ALA A 11 36.20 -49.27 -8.47
CA ALA A 11 34.85 -48.89 -8.04
C ALA A 11 34.86 -48.99 -6.49
N LEU A 12 33.91 -48.37 -5.77
CA LEU A 12 33.23 -48.90 -4.57
C LEU A 12 32.41 -47.79 -3.87
N LEU A 13 31.08 -47.94 -3.93
CA LEU A 13 30.05 -47.28 -3.11
C LEU A 13 29.63 -48.28 -2.02
N PRO A 14 29.16 -47.84 -0.83
CA PRO A 14 27.70 -47.74 -0.67
C PRO A 14 27.18 -46.63 0.27
N ALA A 15 26.03 -46.09 -0.14
CA ALA A 15 24.83 -45.79 0.65
C ALA A 15 24.96 -45.34 2.13
N ILE A 16 24.72 -44.05 2.38
CA ILE A 16 24.01 -43.62 3.58
C ILE A 16 22.75 -42.86 3.16
N ALA A 17 21.66 -43.61 3.29
CA ALA A 17 20.26 -43.23 3.42
C ALA A 17 19.94 -41.72 3.40
N VAL A 18 19.34 -41.32 2.29
CA VAL A 18 18.39 -40.22 2.16
C VAL A 18 17.21 -40.51 3.10
N LEU A 19 17.34 -40.14 4.38
CA LEU A 19 16.28 -40.26 5.36
C LEU A 19 15.54 -38.91 5.47
N THR A 20 14.45 -38.83 4.71
CA THR A 20 13.12 -38.41 5.19
C THR A 20 13.06 -37.24 6.19
N MET A 21 12.88 -36.02 5.68
CA MET A 21 11.73 -35.16 6.01
C MET A 21 11.88 -33.81 5.29
N PRO A 22 11.09 -33.51 4.25
CA PRO A 22 10.84 -32.14 3.85
C PRO A 22 9.81 -31.55 4.82
N LEU A 23 10.13 -31.51 6.12
CA LEU A 23 9.41 -30.63 7.03
C LEU A 23 10.10 -29.28 6.94
N LEU A 24 9.47 -28.39 6.18
CA LEU A 24 9.34 -26.95 6.41
C LEU A 24 8.90 -26.27 5.10
N LEU A 25 7.88 -26.81 4.43
CA LEU A 25 6.88 -25.95 3.80
C LEU A 25 5.97 -25.41 4.91
N HIS A 26 6.55 -24.66 5.85
CA HIS A 26 5.79 -23.60 6.48
C HIS A 26 5.60 -22.57 5.37
N SER A 27 4.52 -22.72 4.60
CA SER A 27 3.88 -21.57 3.99
C SER A 27 3.47 -20.70 5.16
N LYS A 28 4.40 -19.87 5.63
CA LYS A 28 4.11 -18.71 6.45
C LYS A 28 3.17 -17.93 5.56
N ASP A 29 1.87 -18.13 5.73
CA ASP A 29 0.86 -17.24 5.16
C ASP A 29 1.41 -15.86 5.49
N PRO A 30 1.88 -15.07 4.50
CA PRO A 30 2.36 -13.74 4.81
C PRO A 30 1.10 -13.04 5.29
N ALA A 31 0.93 -12.96 6.61
CA ALA A 31 -0.10 -12.18 7.24
C ALA A 31 0.06 -10.80 6.63
N ALA A 32 -0.84 -10.48 5.69
CA ALA A 32 -0.64 -9.51 4.62
C ALA A 32 0.22 -8.34 5.11
N GLU A 33 1.51 -8.43 4.80
CA GLU A 33 2.52 -7.57 5.42
C GLU A 33 2.19 -6.14 5.04
N HIS A 34 2.26 -5.23 6.00
CA HIS A 34 1.98 -3.83 5.74
C HIS A 34 3.04 -3.32 4.76
N GLN A 35 2.59 -2.97 3.55
CA GLN A 35 3.44 -2.49 2.47
C GLN A 35 3.23 -1.00 2.27
N THR A 36 4.28 -0.36 1.79
CA THR A 36 4.27 1.07 1.49
C THR A 36 4.13 1.28 -0.02
N TYR A 37 3.16 2.10 -0.41
CA TYR A 37 2.84 2.43 -1.79
C TYR A 37 3.01 3.94 -1.98
N SER A 38 3.65 4.36 -3.06
CA SER A 38 3.87 5.78 -3.36
C SER A 38 3.17 6.16 -4.66
N GLY A 39 2.44 7.28 -4.66
CA GLY A 39 1.61 7.66 -5.79
C GLY A 39 0.78 8.91 -5.52
N LYS A 40 -0.36 9.00 -6.20
CA LYS A 40 -1.40 10.01 -6.00
C LYS A 40 -2.75 9.34 -5.87
N VAL A 41 -3.61 9.84 -4.99
CA VAL A 41 -5.00 9.35 -4.94
C VAL A 41 -5.83 10.15 -5.93
N ILE A 42 -6.48 9.44 -6.85
CA ILE A 42 -7.27 10.00 -7.94
C ILE A 42 -8.65 9.34 -8.01
N SER A 43 -9.55 9.95 -8.77
CA SER A 43 -10.81 9.32 -9.15
C SER A 43 -10.56 8.07 -9.99
N LEU A 44 -11.13 6.92 -9.61
CA LEU A 44 -11.02 5.70 -10.42
C LEU A 44 -11.73 5.88 -11.77
N ALA A 45 -12.82 6.67 -11.81
CA ALA A 45 -13.54 6.95 -13.05
C ALA A 45 -12.63 7.69 -14.04
N SER A 46 -11.97 8.76 -13.59
CA SER A 46 -11.05 9.52 -14.45
C SER A 46 -9.86 8.67 -14.91
N ALA A 47 -9.37 7.78 -14.06
CA ALA A 47 -8.29 6.86 -14.40
C ALA A 47 -8.71 5.80 -15.45
N ALA A 48 -9.95 5.30 -15.35
CA ALA A 48 -10.52 4.35 -16.31
C ALA A 48 -10.81 5.01 -17.66
N GLU A 49 -11.32 6.24 -17.66
CA GLU A 49 -11.60 7.02 -18.88
C GLU A 49 -10.32 7.25 -19.69
N ALA A 50 -9.20 7.53 -19.02
CA ALA A 50 -7.89 7.63 -19.66
C ALA A 50 -7.45 6.33 -20.37
N GLN A 51 -8.05 5.19 -20.02
CA GLN A 51 -7.82 3.88 -20.63
C GLN A 51 -8.95 3.46 -21.58
N GLY A 52 -9.89 4.36 -21.90
CA GLY A 52 -11.00 4.10 -22.82
C GLY A 52 -12.17 3.34 -22.20
N ALA A 53 -12.25 3.25 -20.87
CA ALA A 53 -13.36 2.64 -20.15
C ALA A 53 -14.13 3.68 -19.34
N ALA A 54 -15.45 3.73 -19.46
CA ALA A 54 -16.29 4.64 -18.69
C ALA A 54 -17.01 3.88 -17.58
N LEU A 55 -17.04 4.46 -16.38
CA LEU A 55 -17.91 4.00 -15.30
C LEU A 55 -19.28 4.69 -15.43
N ASP A 56 -20.34 3.98 -15.04
CA ASP A 56 -21.65 4.63 -14.86
C ASP A 56 -21.56 5.79 -13.86
N LYS A 57 -22.40 6.81 -14.06
CA LYS A 57 -22.31 8.08 -13.32
C LYS A 57 -22.53 7.92 -11.82
N ASP A 58 -23.41 7.01 -11.44
CA ASP A 58 -23.71 6.68 -10.04
C ASP A 58 -22.55 5.92 -9.38
N ALA A 59 -21.78 5.13 -10.13
CA ALA A 59 -20.55 4.51 -9.64
C ALA A 59 -19.37 5.50 -9.59
N ALA A 60 -19.23 6.37 -10.59
CA ALA A 60 -18.07 7.23 -10.78
C ALA A 60 -17.75 8.14 -9.57
N ALA A 61 -18.77 8.56 -8.82
CA ALA A 61 -18.62 9.44 -7.66
C ALA A 61 -18.09 8.75 -6.39
N HIS A 62 -17.95 7.42 -6.40
CA HIS A 62 -17.74 6.65 -5.17
C HIS A 62 -16.41 5.91 -5.09
N TRP A 63 -15.64 5.86 -6.18
CA TRP A 63 -14.41 5.07 -6.25
C TRP A 63 -13.18 5.95 -6.42
N LEU A 64 -12.21 5.74 -5.53
CA LEU A 64 -10.88 6.34 -5.60
C LEU A 64 -9.84 5.24 -5.75
N ALA A 65 -8.72 5.57 -6.38
CA ALA A 65 -7.58 4.68 -6.52
C ALA A 65 -6.27 5.42 -6.24
N LEU A 66 -5.28 4.69 -5.74
CA LEU A 66 -3.88 5.13 -5.77
C LEU A 66 -3.31 4.83 -7.16
N GLU A 67 -2.89 5.87 -7.86
CA GLU A 67 -2.08 5.78 -9.07
C GLU A 67 -0.60 5.90 -8.71
N THR A 68 0.18 4.86 -9.01
CA THR A 68 1.63 4.88 -8.81
C THR A 68 2.36 5.47 -10.01
N LYS A 69 3.65 5.81 -9.85
CA LYS A 69 4.45 6.44 -10.91
C LYS A 69 4.58 5.60 -12.19
N ASP A 70 4.49 4.27 -12.06
CA ASP A 70 4.48 3.29 -13.14
C ASP A 70 3.09 3.09 -13.76
N GLY A 71 2.08 3.89 -13.37
CA GLY A 71 0.74 3.85 -13.93
C GLY A 71 -0.16 2.75 -13.38
N LYS A 72 0.28 2.03 -12.33
CA LYS A 72 -0.55 1.00 -11.70
C LYS A 72 -1.61 1.64 -10.81
N LEU A 73 -2.85 1.15 -10.95
CA LEU A 73 -3.99 1.60 -10.16
C LEU A 73 -4.33 0.59 -9.07
N TYR A 74 -4.47 1.08 -7.84
CA TYR A 74 -4.95 0.32 -6.70
C TYR A 74 -6.23 0.95 -6.15
N PRO A 75 -7.42 0.39 -6.42
CA PRO A 75 -8.67 0.86 -5.82
C PRO A 75 -8.57 0.88 -4.29
N LEU A 76 -9.05 1.96 -3.66
CA LEU A 76 -8.98 2.12 -2.22
C LEU A 76 -10.20 1.49 -1.54
N PHE A 77 -9.97 0.71 -0.49
CA PHE A 77 -11.03 0.29 0.41
C PHE A 77 -11.47 1.48 1.27
N LYS A 78 -12.75 1.85 1.19
CA LYS A 78 -13.30 2.97 1.95
C LYS A 78 -13.61 2.56 3.40
N ASP A 79 -12.60 2.59 4.24
CA ASP A 79 -12.71 2.47 5.70
C ASP A 79 -12.16 3.73 6.40
N ALA A 80 -11.93 3.64 7.72
CA ALA A 80 -11.41 4.75 8.51
C ALA A 80 -10.04 5.25 8.02
N GLY A 81 -9.17 4.38 7.48
CA GLY A 81 -7.83 4.77 7.08
C GLY A 81 -7.77 5.52 5.74
N ALA A 82 -8.73 5.28 4.85
CA ALA A 82 -8.82 5.98 3.56
C ALA A 82 -9.82 7.16 3.59
N ARG A 83 -10.60 7.33 4.66
CA ARG A 83 -11.78 8.21 4.68
C ARG A 83 -11.48 9.68 4.39
N MET A 84 -10.28 10.17 4.74
CA MET A 84 -9.86 11.53 4.41
C MET A 84 -9.88 11.82 2.90
N PHE A 85 -9.52 10.87 2.04
CA PHE A 85 -9.53 11.07 0.60
C PHE A 85 -10.95 11.21 0.04
N PHE A 86 -11.90 10.49 0.63
CA PHE A 86 -13.30 10.51 0.21
C PHE A 86 -14.06 11.75 0.68
N LYS A 87 -13.58 12.41 1.74
CA LYS A 87 -14.25 13.57 2.32
C LYS A 87 -13.55 14.89 2.01
N ASP A 88 -12.24 14.88 1.76
CA ASP A 88 -11.47 16.07 1.47
C ASP A 88 -10.76 16.01 0.12
N LYS A 89 -11.25 16.82 -0.82
CA LYS A 89 -10.68 16.91 -2.16
C LYS A 89 -9.24 17.42 -2.17
N LYS A 90 -8.78 18.15 -1.14
CA LYS A 90 -7.38 18.63 -1.06
C LYS A 90 -6.37 17.50 -0.85
N MET A 91 -6.85 16.31 -0.48
CA MET A 91 -6.03 15.11 -0.35
C MET A 91 -5.87 14.34 -1.67
N LEU A 92 -6.60 14.72 -2.72
CA LEU A 92 -6.51 14.13 -4.05
C LEU A 92 -5.43 14.80 -4.89
N ASP A 93 -5.00 14.11 -5.95
CA ASP A 93 -4.10 14.61 -7.01
C ASP A 93 -2.72 15.11 -6.55
N ARG A 94 -2.35 14.84 -5.28
CA ARG A 94 -1.07 15.21 -4.68
C ARG A 94 -0.22 13.99 -4.32
N PRO A 95 1.12 14.13 -4.30
CA PRO A 95 2.01 13.05 -3.89
C PRO A 95 1.75 12.56 -2.47
N VAL A 96 1.56 11.25 -2.33
CA VAL A 96 1.36 10.57 -1.06
C VAL A 96 2.19 9.29 -0.99
N GLN A 97 2.44 8.87 0.25
CA GLN A 97 2.93 7.55 0.61
C GLN A 97 1.90 6.90 1.54
N LEU A 98 1.29 5.82 1.09
CA LEU A 98 0.29 5.06 1.82
C LEU A 98 0.92 3.79 2.38
N THR A 99 0.73 3.52 3.67
CA THR A 99 1.01 2.20 4.22
C THR A 99 -0.29 1.45 4.36
N GLY A 100 -0.35 0.23 3.84
CA GLY A 100 -1.57 -0.55 3.76
C GLY A 100 -1.32 -2.01 3.42
N ARG A 101 -2.40 -2.73 3.12
CA ARG A 101 -2.34 -4.10 2.62
C ARG A 101 -3.36 -4.31 1.51
N MET A 102 -3.12 -5.30 0.66
CA MET A 102 -4.16 -5.78 -0.25
C MET A 102 -5.17 -6.64 0.52
N LEU A 103 -6.46 -6.46 0.26
CA LEU A 103 -7.47 -7.37 0.75
C LEU A 103 -7.27 -8.74 0.09
N LYS A 104 -7.31 -9.82 0.89
CA LYS A 104 -7.02 -11.19 0.44
C LYS A 104 -7.84 -11.55 -0.80
N GLY A 105 -7.16 -12.02 -1.86
CA GLY A 105 -7.81 -12.42 -3.12
C GLY A 105 -8.28 -11.26 -4.01
N SER A 106 -7.86 -10.01 -3.73
CA SER A 106 -8.24 -8.83 -4.51
C SER A 106 -7.06 -7.90 -4.79
N GLN A 107 -7.29 -6.86 -5.60
CA GLN A 107 -6.35 -5.75 -5.80
C GLN A 107 -6.78 -4.47 -5.07
N ILE A 108 -7.68 -4.59 -4.09
CA ILE A 108 -8.19 -3.46 -3.32
C ILE A 108 -7.23 -3.18 -2.16
N LEU A 109 -6.73 -1.95 -2.10
CA LEU A 109 -5.80 -1.48 -1.08
C LEU A 109 -6.56 -0.97 0.15
N GLN A 110 -6.38 -1.65 1.28
CA GLN A 110 -6.77 -1.16 2.59
C GLN A 110 -5.66 -0.28 3.17
N VAL A 111 -5.97 0.96 3.50
CA VAL A 111 -5.00 1.96 3.98
C VAL A 111 -4.99 1.99 5.50
N PHE A 112 -3.80 2.06 6.10
CA PHE A 112 -3.61 2.17 7.56
C PHE A 112 -2.93 3.46 7.99
N SER A 113 -2.05 4.02 7.15
CA SER A 113 -1.38 5.28 7.40
C SER A 113 -1.24 6.07 6.11
N VAL A 114 -1.48 7.37 6.21
CA VAL A 114 -1.33 8.32 5.12
C VAL A 114 -0.18 9.25 5.44
N ARG A 115 0.72 9.45 4.49
CA ARG A 115 1.76 10.47 4.54
C ARG A 115 1.71 11.29 3.27
N THR A 116 1.66 12.60 3.38
CA THR A 116 1.82 13.49 2.22
C THR A 116 3.30 13.71 1.95
N VAL A 117 3.64 13.97 0.69
CA VAL A 117 5.01 14.31 0.31
C VAL A 117 5.05 15.78 -0.09
N ILE A 118 5.74 16.58 0.72
CA ILE A 118 5.92 18.03 0.51
C ILE A 118 7.43 18.28 0.45
N GLU A 119 7.94 18.85 -0.65
CA GLU A 119 9.38 19.09 -0.83
C GLU A 119 10.25 17.85 -0.56
N ASN A 120 9.81 16.67 -1.03
CA ASN A 120 10.44 15.35 -0.79
C ASN A 120 10.54 14.93 0.70
N LYS A 121 9.86 15.62 1.61
CA LYS A 121 9.73 15.25 3.02
C LYS A 121 8.36 14.63 3.26
N LEU A 122 8.32 13.66 4.17
CA LEU A 122 7.07 13.02 4.57
C LEU A 122 6.41 13.86 5.67
N HIS A 123 5.14 14.19 5.46
CA HIS A 123 4.30 14.86 6.45
C HIS A 123 3.16 13.93 6.85
N GLU A 124 2.75 14.00 8.12
CA GLU A 124 1.52 13.40 8.63
C GLU A 124 0.38 14.41 8.47
N PRO A 125 -0.57 14.19 7.55
CA PRO A 125 -1.78 14.99 7.47
C PRO A 125 -2.77 14.57 8.56
N TYR A 126 -3.29 15.54 9.30
CA TYR A 126 -4.31 15.29 10.31
C TYR A 126 -5.24 16.51 10.48
N TYR A 127 -6.34 16.28 11.19
CA TYR A 127 -7.34 17.28 11.55
C TYR A 127 -7.28 17.53 13.06
N TRP A 128 -7.06 18.77 13.45
CA TRP A 128 -6.81 19.18 14.83
C TRP A 128 -7.99 19.92 15.42
N CYS A 129 -8.34 19.58 16.66
CA CYS A 129 -9.27 20.37 17.46
C CYS A 129 -8.51 21.27 18.43
N ASP A 130 -8.66 22.60 18.31
CA ASP A 130 -8.00 23.52 19.23
C ASP A 130 -8.62 23.57 20.64
N VAL A 131 -9.87 23.14 20.80
CA VAL A 131 -10.50 23.05 22.12
C VAL A 131 -10.09 21.76 22.84
N CYS A 132 -10.27 20.61 22.21
CA CYS A 132 -9.97 19.32 22.84
C CYS A 132 -8.49 18.91 22.75
N LYS A 133 -7.68 19.59 21.93
CA LYS A 133 -6.26 19.29 21.70
C LYS A 133 -6.01 17.84 21.24
N ILE A 134 -6.83 17.36 20.31
CA ILE A 134 -6.78 16.00 19.77
C ILE A 134 -6.64 15.99 18.24
N LYS A 135 -5.98 14.94 17.74
CA LYS A 135 -5.89 14.62 16.30
C LYS A 135 -7.07 13.76 15.83
N ARG A 136 -7.44 13.92 14.57
CA ARG A 136 -8.40 13.12 13.80
C ARG A 136 -7.87 12.92 12.39
N PHE A 137 -8.39 11.91 11.70
CA PHE A 137 -7.94 11.52 10.35
C PHE A 137 -9.03 11.64 9.29
N GLU A 138 -10.07 12.41 9.57
CA GLU A 138 -11.07 12.81 8.58
C GLU A 138 -11.60 14.21 8.89
N PRO A 139 -12.08 14.96 7.87
CA PRO A 139 -12.79 16.19 8.10
C PRO A 139 -14.20 15.86 8.64
N ASN A 140 -14.41 16.15 9.91
CA ASN A 140 -15.70 16.16 10.59
C ASN A 140 -15.68 17.26 11.67
N ALA A 141 -16.84 17.50 12.28
CA ALA A 141 -16.87 18.21 13.56
C ALA A 141 -16.19 17.33 14.63
N CYS A 142 -15.55 17.95 15.62
CA CYS A 142 -14.94 17.23 16.73
C CYS A 142 -15.99 16.39 17.47
N ASP A 143 -15.76 15.09 17.62
CA ASP A 143 -16.72 14.18 18.29
C ASP A 143 -16.90 14.49 19.79
N CYS A 144 -16.00 15.31 20.37
CA CYS A 144 -16.01 15.65 21.80
C CYS A 144 -16.72 16.98 22.08
N CYS A 145 -16.37 18.06 21.36
CA CYS A 145 -16.93 19.40 21.59
C CYS A 145 -17.82 19.93 20.45
N GLY A 146 -17.83 19.29 19.29
CA GLY A 146 -18.57 19.75 18.11
C GLY A 146 -17.88 20.84 17.29
N ASP A 147 -16.73 21.36 17.72
CA ASP A 147 -16.04 22.43 16.98
C ASP A 147 -15.45 21.95 15.65
N PRO A 148 -15.28 22.88 14.67
CA PRO A 148 -14.57 22.59 13.43
C PRO A 148 -13.14 22.12 13.69
N LEU A 149 -12.67 21.19 12.86
CA LEU A 149 -11.29 20.73 12.89
C LEU A 149 -10.44 21.46 11.85
N GLU A 150 -9.25 21.87 12.26
CA GLU A 150 -8.26 22.51 11.39
C GLU A 150 -7.36 21.45 10.74
N PHE A 151 -7.19 21.54 9.42
CA PHE A 151 -6.23 20.67 8.74
C PHE A 151 -4.80 21.14 8.96
N ARG A 152 -3.92 20.22 9.36
CA ARG A 152 -2.50 20.46 9.59
C ARG A 152 -1.67 19.33 8.98
N GLU A 153 -0.44 19.65 8.60
CA GLU A 153 0.51 18.70 8.03
C GLU A 153 1.86 18.87 8.73
N GLU A 154 2.23 17.92 9.60
CA GLU A 154 3.49 17.99 10.35
C GLU A 154 4.57 17.13 9.72
N PRO A 155 5.83 17.59 9.62
CA PRO A 155 6.92 16.76 9.15
C PRO A 155 7.14 15.58 10.10
N ILE A 156 7.27 14.38 9.56
CA ILE A 156 7.64 13.20 10.34
C ILE A 156 9.16 13.23 10.53
N SER A 157 9.61 13.67 11.70
CA SER A 157 11.02 13.50 12.09
C SER A 157 11.30 11.99 12.22
N LYS A 158 12.27 11.50 11.44
CA LYS A 158 12.85 10.18 11.67
C LYS A 158 13.77 10.20 12.89
#